data_AF-A0A0W0WE95-F1
#
_entry.id   AF-A0A0W0WE95-F1
#
_cell.length_a   1.000
_cell.length_b   1.000
_cell.length_c   1.000
_cell.angle_alpha   90.00
_cell.angle_beta   90.00
_cell.angle_gamma   90.00
#
_symmetry.space_group_name_H-M   'P 1'
#
loop_
_entity.id
_entity.type
_entity.pdbx_description
1 polymer ?
#
loop_
_entity_poly.entity_id
_entity_poly.type
_entity_poly.pdbx_seq_one_letter_code
_entity_poly.pdbx_strand_id
1 'polypeptide(L)'
;MSPFLSKIKLRSTLVMRHITQSTIACLLAMTKGNLYVLSFHHWEIAIGTGLGTGLISLLASYGNLVKFQTSRYGVAAIAFVGTSIADFVSHGGMSIKEALITGLGAALLSFFVSFTPLDKYLADLQEKLEEEKKHIRE
;
A
#
# COMPACT_ATOMS: atom_id res chain seq x y z
N MET A 1 -3.58 -13.73 -22.23
CA MET A 1 -4.40 -13.26 -21.07
C MET A 1 -5.17 -12.05 -21.56
N SER A 2 -6.45 -11.86 -21.20
CA SER A 2 -7.13 -10.65 -21.67
C SER A 2 -6.52 -9.40 -21.01
N PRO A 3 -6.40 -8.26 -21.73
CA PRO A 3 -5.81 -7.02 -21.21
C PRO A 3 -6.58 -6.44 -20.01
N PHE A 4 -7.81 -6.91 -19.79
CA PHE A 4 -8.60 -6.61 -18.62
C PHE A 4 -8.09 -7.33 -17.36
N LEU A 5 -7.76 -8.62 -17.48
CA LEU A 5 -7.29 -9.44 -16.36
C LEU A 5 -5.91 -9.00 -15.86
N SER A 6 -5.01 -8.61 -16.76
CA SER A 6 -3.67 -8.10 -16.40
C SER A 6 -3.76 -6.80 -15.59
N LYS A 7 -4.63 -5.86 -15.99
CA LYS A 7 -4.88 -4.61 -15.24
C LYS A 7 -5.42 -4.88 -13.84
N ILE A 8 -6.37 -5.80 -13.71
CA ILE A 8 -6.93 -6.18 -12.41
C ILE A 8 -5.87 -6.79 -11.53
N LYS A 9 -5.04 -7.70 -12.06
CA LYS A 9 -3.92 -8.32 -11.32
C LYS A 9 -2.91 -7.29 -10.82
N LEU A 10 -2.50 -6.34 -11.65
CA LEU A 10 -1.57 -5.29 -11.24
C LEU A 10 -2.15 -4.46 -10.09
N ARG A 11 -3.37 -3.94 -10.27
CA ARG A 11 -4.02 -3.08 -9.28
C ARG A 11 -4.32 -3.83 -7.98
N SER A 12 -4.84 -5.05 -8.06
CA SER A 12 -5.12 -5.85 -6.85
C SER A 12 -3.85 -6.14 -6.08
N THR A 13 -2.74 -6.45 -6.76
CA THR A 13 -1.45 -6.70 -6.11
C THR A 13 -0.92 -5.44 -5.42
N LEU A 14 -1.00 -4.27 -6.06
CA LEU A 14 -0.62 -2.99 -5.44
C LEU A 14 -1.46 -2.69 -4.20
N VAL A 15 -2.78 -2.82 -4.31
CA VAL A 15 -3.71 -2.58 -3.20
C VAL A 15 -3.44 -3.53 -2.04
N MET A 16 -3.28 -4.83 -2.28
CA MET A 16 -2.99 -5.81 -1.23
C MET A 16 -1.65 -5.59 -0.55
N ARG A 17 -0.62 -5.16 -1.31
CA ARG A 17 0.67 -4.75 -0.75
C ARG A 17 0.48 -3.62 0.26
N HIS A 18 -0.26 -2.58 -0.11
CA HIS A 18 -0.49 -1.43 0.77
C HIS A 18 -1.36 -1.75 1.98
N ILE A 19 -2.43 -2.56 1.81
CA ILE A 19 -3.28 -3.01 2.92
C ILE A 19 -2.43 -3.75 3.95
N THR A 20 -1.67 -4.76 3.53
CA THR A 20 -0.89 -5.61 4.44
C THR A 20 0.20 -4.83 5.17
N GLN A 21 0.97 -3.99 4.46
CA GLN A 21 2.04 -3.18 5.06
C GLN A 21 1.51 -2.16 6.06
N SER A 22 0.40 -1.51 5.74
CA SER A 22 -0.23 -0.51 6.59
C SER A 22 -0.85 -1.13 7.85
N THR A 23 -1.55 -2.27 7.71
CA THR A 23 -2.08 -3.01 8.86
C THR A 23 -0.96 -3.50 9.79
N ILE A 24 0.13 -4.05 9.25
CA ILE A 24 1.27 -4.49 10.08
C ILE A 24 1.91 -3.29 10.79
N ALA A 25 2.14 -2.18 10.08
CA ALA A 25 2.71 -0.98 10.69
C ALA A 25 1.83 -0.44 11.84
N CYS A 26 0.51 -0.37 11.63
CA CYS A 26 -0.45 0.08 12.62
C CYS A 26 -0.46 -0.83 13.85
N LEU A 27 -0.50 -2.15 13.66
CA LEU A 27 -0.46 -3.11 14.78
C LEU A 27 0.82 -2.96 15.61
N LEU A 28 1.98 -2.83 14.95
CA LEU A 28 3.25 -2.65 15.64
C LEU A 28 3.31 -1.31 16.40
N ALA A 29 2.78 -0.24 15.81
CA ALA A 29 2.73 1.08 16.44
C ALA A 29 1.83 1.07 17.68
N MET A 30 0.60 0.55 17.57
CA MET A 30 -0.35 0.51 18.68
C MET A 30 0.13 -0.37 19.83
N THR A 31 0.72 -1.54 19.52
CA THR A 31 1.23 -2.47 20.54
C THR A 31 2.62 -2.10 21.07
N LYS A 32 3.26 -1.06 20.50
CA LYS A 32 4.64 -0.66 20.79
C LYS A 32 5.61 -1.84 20.67
N GLY A 33 5.33 -2.77 19.75
CA GLY A 33 6.09 -4.00 19.52
C GLY A 33 5.77 -5.17 20.47
N ASN A 34 4.88 -5.01 21.45
CA ASN A 34 4.48 -6.09 22.34
C ASN A 34 3.25 -6.83 21.82
N LEU A 35 3.46 -7.93 21.08
CA LEU A 35 2.34 -8.69 20.49
C LEU A 35 1.45 -9.41 21.53
N TYR A 36 1.86 -9.51 22.79
CA TYR A 36 1.04 -10.12 23.84
C TYR A 36 -0.16 -9.25 24.26
N VAL A 37 -0.11 -7.94 24.01
CA VAL A 37 -1.24 -7.03 24.32
C VAL A 37 -2.23 -6.89 23.16
N LEU A 38 -1.99 -7.64 22.07
CA LEU A 38 -2.83 -7.60 20.88
C LEU A 38 -4.24 -8.09 21.21
N SER A 39 -5.23 -7.29 20.82
CA SER A 39 -6.64 -7.58 21.07
C SER A 39 -7.46 -7.42 19.78
N PHE A 40 -8.71 -7.86 19.79
CA PHE A 40 -9.62 -7.67 18.65
C PHE A 40 -9.80 -6.21 18.27
N HIS A 41 -9.77 -5.29 19.24
CA HIS A 41 -9.86 -3.86 18.99
C HIS A 41 -8.65 -3.33 18.20
N HIS A 42 -7.44 -3.83 18.49
CA HIS A 42 -6.24 -3.48 17.72
C HIS A 42 -6.37 -3.94 16.26
N TRP A 43 -6.90 -5.14 16.04
CA TRP A 43 -7.13 -5.67 14.69
C TRP A 43 -8.17 -4.85 13.92
N GLU A 44 -9.27 -4.46 14.55
CA GLU A 44 -10.32 -3.66 13.92
C GLU A 44 -9.76 -2.33 13.38
N ILE A 45 -9.04 -1.59 14.23
CA ILE A 45 -8.41 -0.32 13.84
C ILE A 45 -7.38 -0.54 12.74
N ALA A 46 -6.47 -1.51 12.90
CA ALA A 46 -5.39 -1.73 11.94
C ALA A 46 -5.88 -2.24 10.58
N ILE A 47 -6.95 -3.03 10.54
CA ILE A 47 -7.61 -3.44 9.29
C ILE A 47 -8.27 -2.22 8.66
N GLY A 48 -8.96 -1.37 9.43
CA GLY A 48 -9.52 -0.10 8.95
C GLY A 48 -8.46 0.80 8.31
N THR A 49 -7.34 0.99 8.98
CA THR A 49 -6.19 1.75 8.47
C THR A 49 -5.60 1.12 7.20
N GLY A 50 -5.47 -0.21 7.17
CA GLY A 50 -5.03 -0.97 6.01
C GLY A 50 -5.94 -0.76 4.80
N LEU A 51 -7.24 -0.95 4.99
CA LEU A 51 -8.26 -0.75 3.95
C LEU A 51 -8.30 0.69 3.44
N GLY A 52 -8.20 1.68 4.34
CA GLY A 52 -8.12 3.09 3.95
C GLY A 52 -6.90 3.38 3.08
N THR A 53 -5.74 2.83 3.44
CA THR A 53 -4.51 2.93 2.65
C THR A 53 -4.65 2.22 1.30
N GLY A 54 -5.27 1.03 1.30
CA GLY A 54 -5.57 0.26 0.09
C GLY A 54 -6.47 1.02 -0.87
N LEU A 55 -7.47 1.74 -0.36
CA LEU A 55 -8.34 2.59 -1.17
C LEU A 55 -7.56 3.76 -1.78
N ILE A 56 -6.72 4.44 -1.01
CA ILE A 56 -5.84 5.51 -1.53
C ILE A 56 -4.92 4.95 -2.63
N SER A 57 -4.34 3.77 -2.40
CA SER A 57 -3.54 3.08 -3.40
C SER A 57 -4.34 2.73 -4.65
N LEU A 58 -5.58 2.25 -4.50
CA LEU A 58 -6.44 1.93 -5.63
C LEU A 58 -6.73 3.18 -6.47
N LEU A 59 -7.05 4.30 -5.84
CA LEU A 59 -7.28 5.58 -6.51
C LEU A 59 -6.02 6.05 -7.25
N ALA A 60 -4.86 5.96 -6.61
CA ALA A 60 -3.57 6.28 -7.23
C ALA A 60 -3.16 5.30 -8.34
N SER A 61 -3.74 4.10 -8.41
CA SER A 61 -3.47 3.16 -9.50
C SER A 61 -4.17 3.52 -10.82
N TYR A 62 -5.05 4.53 -10.81
CA TYR A 62 -5.67 5.06 -12.02
C TYR A 62 -4.81 6.19 -12.62
N GLY A 63 -4.61 6.14 -13.94
CA GLY A 63 -3.80 7.13 -14.66
C GLY A 63 -2.29 6.84 -14.61
N ASN A 64 -1.48 7.91 -14.59
CA ASN A 64 -0.01 7.81 -14.65
C ASN A 64 0.63 7.50 -13.28
N LEU A 65 -0.13 7.64 -12.19
CA LEU A 65 0.34 7.39 -10.83
C LEU A 65 0.64 5.91 -10.56
N VAL A 66 0.15 4.99 -11.40
CA VAL A 66 0.54 3.57 -11.34
C VAL A 66 2.05 3.38 -11.51
N LYS A 67 2.71 4.18 -12.38
CA LYS A 67 4.17 4.13 -12.58
C LYS A 67 4.93 4.63 -11.36
N PHE A 68 4.32 5.54 -10.61
CA PHE A 68 4.87 6.04 -9.36
C PHE A 68 4.82 4.94 -8.29
N GLN A 69 3.70 4.22 -8.20
CA GLN A 69 3.50 3.11 -7.26
C GLN A 69 4.36 1.86 -7.51
N THR A 70 4.93 1.71 -8.71
CA THR A 70 5.88 0.63 -9.02
C THR A 70 7.33 1.05 -8.89
N SER A 71 7.59 2.33 -8.59
CA SER A 71 8.93 2.79 -8.22
C SER A 71 9.17 2.57 -6.73
N ARG A 72 10.41 2.24 -6.36
CA ARG A 72 10.81 1.99 -4.96
C ARG A 72 10.49 3.15 -4.02
N TYR A 73 10.69 4.38 -4.48
CA TYR A 73 10.41 5.57 -3.69
C TYR A 73 8.93 5.94 -3.71
N GLY A 74 8.26 5.80 -4.85
CA GLY A 74 6.84 6.15 -4.95
C GLY A 74 5.93 5.20 -4.17
N VAL A 75 6.26 3.90 -4.15
CA VAL A 75 5.53 2.92 -3.31
C VAL A 75 5.75 3.17 -1.81
N ALA A 76 6.93 3.64 -1.41
CA ALA A 76 7.19 4.05 -0.03
C ALA A 76 6.46 5.37 0.31
N ALA A 77 6.42 6.33 -0.61
CA ALA A 77 5.73 7.60 -0.42
C ALA A 77 4.21 7.43 -0.32
N ILE A 78 3.61 6.58 -1.17
CA ILE A 78 2.18 6.26 -1.10
C ILE A 78 1.87 5.55 0.22
N ALA A 79 2.73 4.62 0.66
CA ALA A 79 2.56 3.97 1.96
C ALA A 79 2.63 5.00 3.10
N PHE A 80 3.62 5.91 3.09
CA PHE A 80 3.73 6.96 4.11
C PHE A 80 2.48 7.83 4.19
N VAL A 81 2.10 8.45 3.08
CA VAL A 81 0.99 9.41 3.03
C VAL A 81 -0.33 8.70 3.27
N GLY A 82 -0.56 7.58 2.58
CA GLY A 82 -1.79 6.82 2.67
C GLY A 82 -2.03 6.27 4.07
N THR A 83 -1.02 5.67 4.69
CA THR A 83 -1.12 5.16 6.05
C THR A 83 -1.28 6.28 7.06
N SER A 84 -0.54 7.39 6.95
CA SER A 84 -0.70 8.52 7.89
C SER A 84 -2.12 9.09 7.87
N ILE A 85 -2.71 9.25 6.68
CA ILE A 85 -4.08 9.73 6.54
C ILE A 85 -5.07 8.70 7.09
N ALA A 86 -4.92 7.43 6.72
CA ALA A 86 -5.83 6.37 7.13
C ALA A 86 -5.79 6.13 8.65
N ASP A 87 -4.60 6.11 9.25
CA ASP A 87 -4.39 5.96 10.70
C ASP A 87 -5.03 7.12 11.47
N PHE A 88 -4.77 8.37 11.04
CA PHE A 88 -5.35 9.56 11.64
C PHE A 88 -6.89 9.51 11.63
N VAL A 89 -7.49 9.08 10.52
CA VAL A 89 -8.95 8.94 10.41
C VAL A 89 -9.47 7.78 11.26
N SER A 90 -8.80 6.62 11.24
CA SER A 90 -9.18 5.44 12.04
C SER A 90 -9.16 5.71 13.55
N HIS A 91 -8.28 6.61 14.01
CA HIS A 91 -8.18 7.05 15.40
C HIS A 91 -9.00 8.30 15.75
N GLY A 92 -9.91 8.74 14.86
CA GLY A 92 -10.78 9.90 15.13
C GLY A 92 -10.06 11.25 15.17
N GLY A 93 -8.89 11.36 14.53
CA GLY A 93 -8.14 12.60 14.39
C GLY A 93 -7.37 13.03 15.63
N MET A 94 -7.10 12.10 16.56
CA MET A 94 -6.60 12.45 17.90
C MET A 94 -5.11 12.82 17.93
N SER A 95 -4.27 12.21 17.09
CA SER A 95 -2.81 12.39 17.14
C SER A 95 -2.15 12.31 15.76
N ILE A 96 -1.71 13.46 15.25
CA ILE A 96 -0.94 13.52 14.00
C ILE A 96 0.43 12.84 14.16
N LYS A 97 1.06 12.96 15.33
CA LYS A 97 2.40 12.40 15.57
C LYS A 97 2.40 10.87 15.48
N GLU A 98 1.41 10.22 16.08
CA GLU A 98 1.27 8.76 16.03
C GLU A 98 1.00 8.31 14.59
N ALA A 99 0.09 8.99 13.90
CA ALA A 99 -0.20 8.71 12.50
C ALA A 99 1.03 8.82 11.57
N LEU A 100 1.88 9.85 11.77
CA LEU A 100 3.12 10.00 11.00
C LEU A 100 4.15 8.90 11.31
N ILE A 101 4.23 8.45 12.57
CA ILE A 101 5.12 7.35 12.97
C ILE A 101 4.62 6.03 12.37
N THR A 102 3.32 5.76 12.41
CA THR A 102 2.72 4.60 11.75
C THR A 102 2.97 4.64 10.24
N GLY A 103 2.76 5.80 9.63
CA GLY A 103 3.07 6.03 8.21
C GLY A 103 4.53 5.78 7.88
N LEU A 104 5.46 6.25 8.71
CA LEU A 104 6.89 5.99 8.54
C LEU A 104 7.21 4.49 8.62
N GLY A 105 6.60 3.77 9.57
CA GLY A 105 6.70 2.32 9.67
C GLY A 105 6.23 1.62 8.39
N ALA A 106 5.08 2.00 7.85
CA ALA A 106 4.55 1.46 6.60
C ALA A 106 5.45 1.80 5.39
N ALA A 107 5.99 3.01 5.35
CA ALA A 107 6.93 3.44 4.31
C ALA A 107 8.20 2.60 4.31
N LEU A 108 8.78 2.35 5.48
CA LEU A 108 9.95 1.49 5.65
C LEU A 108 9.65 0.05 5.25
N LEU A 109 8.53 -0.52 5.72
CA LEU A 109 8.09 -1.86 5.30
C LEU A 109 7.93 -1.94 3.78
N SER A 110 7.29 -0.93 3.17
CA SER A 110 7.12 -0.85 1.72
C SER A 110 8.44 -0.75 0.97
N PHE A 111 9.37 0.05 1.49
CA PHE A 111 10.72 0.20 0.95
C PHE A 111 11.51 -1.11 1.02
N PHE A 112 11.50 -1.82 2.15
CA PHE A 112 12.16 -3.12 2.27
C PHE A 112 11.54 -4.17 1.36
N VAL A 113 10.21 -4.21 1.25
CA VAL A 113 9.51 -5.11 0.32
C VAL A 113 9.87 -4.79 -1.15
N SER A 114 10.26 -3.55 -1.47
CA SER A 114 10.70 -3.19 -2.83
C SER A 114 11.99 -3.89 -3.28
N PHE A 115 12.75 -4.48 -2.36
CA PHE A 115 13.91 -5.32 -2.69
C PHE A 115 13.57 -6.79 -2.91
N THR A 116 12.32 -7.19 -2.66
CA THR A 116 11.88 -8.57 -2.80
C THR A 116 11.44 -8.88 -4.25
N PRO A 117 11.30 -10.18 -4.63
CA PRO A 117 10.81 -10.55 -5.95
C PRO A 117 9.42 -9.99 -6.30
N LEU A 118 8.63 -9.56 -5.31
CA LEU A 118 7.32 -8.94 -5.53
C LEU A 118 7.41 -7.67 -6.37
N ASP A 119 8.46 -6.86 -6.17
CA ASP A 119 8.65 -5.61 -6.91
C ASP A 119 8.95 -5.87 -8.39
N LYS A 120 9.79 -6.89 -8.66
CA LYS A 120 10.07 -7.36 -10.02
C LYS A 120 8.81 -7.85 -10.72
N TYR A 121 7.99 -8.64 -10.02
CA TYR A 121 6.71 -9.13 -10.55
C TYR A 121 5.74 -7.98 -10.92
N LEU A 122 5.69 -6.92 -10.11
CA LEU A 122 4.88 -5.73 -10.39
C LEU A 122 5.41 -4.95 -11.60
N ALA A 123 6.73 -4.81 -11.73
CA ALA A 123 7.36 -4.18 -12.89
C ALA A 123 7.07 -4.96 -14.19
N ASP A 124 7.23 -6.29 -14.18
CA ASP A 124 6.95 -7.14 -15.34
C ASP A 124 5.47 -7.07 -15.76
N LEU A 125 4.54 -7.00 -14.79
CA LEU A 125 3.11 -6.82 -15.07
C LEU A 125 2.83 -5.47 -15.71
N GLN A 126 3.50 -4.42 -15.26
CA GLN A 126 3.34 -3.09 -15.84
C GLN A 126 3.92 -3.02 -17.25
N GLU A 127 5.11 -3.57 -17.48
CA GLU A 127 5.75 -3.60 -18.81
C GLU A 127 4.85 -4.30 -19.84
N LYS A 128 4.34 -5.50 -19.52
CA LYS A 128 3.38 -6.23 -20.36
C LYS A 128 2.13 -5.40 -20.69
N LEU A 129 1.63 -4.64 -19.72
CA LEU A 129 0.49 -3.76 -19.93
C LEU A 129 0.81 -2.56 -20.83
N GLU A 130 2.03 -2.04 -20.77
CA GLU A 130 2.49 -0.96 -21.66
C GLU A 130 2.68 -1.46 -23.10
N GLU A 131 3.21 -2.66 -23.29
CA GLU A 131 3.34 -3.35 -24.58
C GLU A 131 1.96 -3.64 -25.21
N GLU A 132 1.04 -4.26 -24.47
CA GLU A 132 -0.33 -4.52 -24.93
C GLU A 132 -1.03 -3.21 -25.36
N LYS A 133 -0.83 -2.13 -24.60
CA LYS A 133 -1.41 -0.82 -24.93
C LYS A 133 -0.81 -0.23 -26.20
N LYS A 134 0.47 -0.49 -26.50
CA LYS A 134 1.12 -0.05 -27.74
C LYS A 134 0.55 -0.82 -28.94
N HIS A 135 0.42 -2.14 -28.84
CA HIS A 135 -0.12 -2.98 -29.90
C HIS A 135 -1.58 -2.66 -30.28
N ILE A 136 -2.42 -2.21 -29.33
CA ILE A 136 -3.80 -1.79 -29.62
C ILE A 136 -3.87 -0.43 -30.35
N ARG A 137 -2.81 0.38 -30.28
CA ARG A 137 -2.78 1.74 -30.87
C ARG A 137 -2.11 1.80 -32.24
N GLU A 138 -1.48 0.71 -32.67
CA GLU A 138 -0.93 0.50 -34.03
C GLU A 138 -1.98 -0.18 -34.91
#